data_AF-A0A846GZN3-F1
#
_entry.id   AF-A0A846GZN3-F1
#
_cell.length_a   1.000
_cell.length_b   1.000
_cell.length_c   1.000
_cell.angle_alpha   90.00
_cell.angle_beta   90.00
_cell.angle_gamma   90.00
#
_symmetry.space_group_name_H-M   'P 1'
#
loop_
_entity.id
_entity.type
_entity.pdbx_description
1 polymer ?
#
loop_
_entity_poly.entity_id
_entity_poly.type
_entity_poly.pdbx_seq_one_letter_code
_entity_poly.pdbx_strand_id
1 'polypeptide(L)'
;MNITKFLSSGLVLGSIVLGAVGQAQAADIVKSWLADEAHSNPDTYWSGHAFWLPELDSGRFVFDTSGIFNEYDDGSANLLGTIVSEKDDTKQWEVDIWFESTPEPWGGPKKELPKSEYVEKGGPVDTSNWRYYNMDETRATLSGLGFYDGKELNLYQRPENGKYAFQVGVGANGKNTNFGMSGWLGATGSFTLSNADINVDLTLDPNHPSNSQPVPEPMTMGLFSLSLLGLSVTSLKRKSKELV
;
A
#
# COMPACT_ATOMS: atom_id res chain seq x y z
N MET A 1 -44.34 51.95 28.59
CA MET A 1 -43.79 51.90 27.23
C MET A 1 -42.32 51.51 27.31
N ASN A 2 -42.03 50.27 26.90
CA ASN A 2 -40.79 49.66 26.41
C ASN A 2 -39.41 50.03 27.00
N ILE A 3 -38.83 49.01 27.69
CA ILE A 3 -37.47 48.39 27.58
C ILE A 3 -36.28 49.34 27.26
N THR A 4 -35.11 49.21 27.87
CA THR A 4 -34.21 48.07 27.65
C THR A 4 -33.04 48.08 28.65
N LYS A 5 -32.73 46.93 29.25
CA LYS A 5 -31.46 46.65 29.93
C LYS A 5 -30.34 46.49 28.89
N PHE A 6 -29.18 47.08 29.13
CA PHE A 6 -27.92 46.63 28.53
C PHE A 6 -26.89 46.45 29.66
N LEU A 7 -26.49 45.20 29.87
CA LEU A 7 -25.30 44.81 30.63
C LEU A 7 -24.21 44.53 29.58
N SER A 8 -23.13 45.30 29.63
CA SER A 8 -21.91 45.03 28.87
C SER A 8 -21.06 44.03 29.65
N SER A 9 -20.96 42.79 29.17
CA SER A 9 -20.02 41.81 29.69
C SER A 9 -18.81 41.80 28.76
N GLY A 10 -17.65 42.20 29.29
CA GLY A 10 -16.37 42.14 28.59
C GLY A 10 -15.92 40.70 28.41
N LEU A 11 -15.55 40.34 27.17
CA LEU A 11 -14.98 39.04 26.84
C LEU A 11 -13.46 39.12 27.02
N VAL A 12 -12.91 38.34 27.94
CA VAL A 12 -11.47 38.11 28.09
C VAL A 12 -11.07 37.04 27.07
N LEU A 13 -10.24 37.40 26.09
CA LEU A 13 -9.65 36.45 25.16
C LEU A 13 -8.44 35.79 25.83
N GLY A 14 -8.63 34.55 26.29
CA GLY A 14 -7.54 33.66 26.67
C GLY A 14 -6.98 32.99 25.42
N SER A 15 -5.78 33.36 25.01
CA SER A 15 -5.04 32.67 23.95
C SER A 15 -4.60 31.30 24.48
N ILE A 16 -5.26 30.23 24.05
CA ILE A 16 -4.75 28.87 24.22
C ILE A 16 -3.72 28.64 23.10
N VAL A 17 -2.44 28.67 23.45
CA VAL A 17 -1.39 28.10 22.61
C VAL A 17 -1.51 26.59 22.76
N LEU A 18 -2.19 25.92 21.83
CA LEU A 18 -2.13 24.48 21.69
C LEU A 18 -0.76 24.15 21.10
N GLY A 19 0.12 23.54 21.91
CA GLY A 19 1.37 22.99 21.41
C GLY A 19 1.05 21.90 20.39
N ALA A 20 1.59 22.04 19.17
CA ALA A 20 1.58 20.98 18.19
C ALA A 20 2.46 19.84 18.71
N VAL A 21 1.85 18.86 19.36
CA VAL A 21 2.42 17.52 19.41
C VAL A 21 2.30 17.01 17.98
N GLY A 22 3.43 16.94 17.26
CA GLY A 22 3.44 16.39 15.91
C GLY A 22 2.86 14.98 15.96
N GLN A 23 1.65 14.81 15.44
CA GLN A 23 1.16 13.47 15.14
C GLN A 23 2.07 12.94 14.03
N ALA A 24 2.72 11.81 14.25
CA ALA A 24 3.32 11.07 13.16
C ALA A 24 2.20 10.78 12.16
N GLN A 25 2.28 11.38 10.98
CA GLN A 25 1.35 11.08 9.89
C GLN A 25 1.66 9.65 9.43
N ALA A 26 0.63 8.83 9.25
CA ALA A 26 0.80 7.51 8.64
C ALA A 26 1.30 7.69 7.20
N ALA A 27 2.17 6.80 6.74
CA ALA A 27 2.65 6.83 5.36
C ALA A 27 1.48 6.72 4.38
N ASP A 28 1.53 7.51 3.31
CA ASP A 28 0.48 7.56 2.30
C ASP A 28 0.77 6.53 1.21
N ILE A 29 -0.27 5.79 0.79
CA ILE A 29 -0.15 4.86 -0.33
C ILE A 29 0.09 5.66 -1.61
N VAL A 30 1.21 5.43 -2.28
CA VAL A 30 1.56 6.06 -3.56
C VAL A 30 1.11 5.22 -4.76
N LYS A 31 1.08 3.89 -4.61
CA LYS A 31 0.59 2.96 -5.63
C LYS A 31 -0.06 1.75 -4.98
N SER A 32 -1.13 1.27 -5.61
CA SER A 32 -1.79 0.03 -5.22
C SER A 32 -1.96 -0.88 -6.43
N TRP A 33 -1.72 -2.17 -6.25
CA TRP A 33 -1.72 -3.15 -7.33
C TRP A 33 -2.59 -4.34 -6.92
N LEU A 34 -3.41 -4.82 -7.83
CA LEU A 34 -4.00 -6.14 -7.75
C LEU A 34 -2.89 -7.17 -7.96
N ALA A 35 -2.79 -8.14 -7.06
CA ALA A 35 -1.82 -9.21 -7.08
C ALA A 35 -2.52 -10.53 -7.41
N ASP A 36 -2.14 -11.12 -8.54
CA ASP A 36 -2.67 -12.40 -9.02
C ASP A 36 -1.52 -13.40 -9.22
N GLU A 37 -1.84 -14.68 -9.32
CA GLU A 37 -0.87 -15.73 -9.62
C GLU A 37 -0.11 -15.45 -10.92
N ALA A 38 1.22 -15.59 -10.90
CA ALA A 38 2.03 -15.52 -12.12
C ALA A 38 2.13 -16.90 -12.78
N HIS A 39 1.74 -16.96 -14.06
CA HIS A 39 1.82 -18.18 -14.88
C HIS A 39 3.04 -18.16 -15.79
N SER A 40 3.73 -19.30 -15.92
CA SER A 40 4.81 -19.42 -16.90
C SER A 40 4.26 -19.44 -18.33
N ASN A 41 5.07 -19.08 -19.32
CA ASN A 41 4.70 -19.22 -20.74
C ASN A 41 5.43 -20.43 -21.38
N PRO A 42 4.74 -21.42 -21.97
CA PRO A 42 3.29 -21.55 -22.11
C PRO A 42 2.58 -21.79 -20.78
N ASP A 43 1.39 -21.20 -20.66
CA ASP A 43 0.53 -21.40 -19.49
C ASP A 43 0.00 -22.83 -19.50
N THR A 44 0.28 -23.54 -18.41
CA THR A 44 -0.21 -24.89 -18.14
C THR A 44 -0.69 -24.96 -16.70
N TYR A 45 -1.49 -26.00 -16.39
CA TYR A 45 -1.98 -26.24 -15.02
C TYR A 45 -0.87 -26.28 -13.94
N TRP A 46 0.36 -26.66 -14.33
CA TRP A 46 1.52 -26.74 -13.43
C TRP A 46 2.45 -25.54 -13.53
N SER A 47 2.06 -24.50 -14.27
CA SER A 47 2.95 -23.40 -14.65
C SER A 47 2.97 -22.23 -13.68
N GLY A 48 1.99 -22.16 -12.76
CA GLY A 48 1.81 -21.04 -11.83
C GLY A 48 1.68 -21.48 -10.37
N HIS A 49 1.89 -20.47 -9.52
CA HIS A 49 1.45 -20.38 -8.13
C HIS A 49 1.63 -18.92 -7.67
N ALA A 50 0.78 -18.39 -6.80
CA ALA A 50 1.05 -17.11 -6.14
C ALA A 50 2.05 -17.32 -5.00
N PHE A 51 1.83 -18.38 -4.21
CA PHE A 51 2.72 -18.84 -3.15
C PHE A 51 3.04 -20.32 -3.34
N TRP A 52 4.32 -20.66 -3.30
CA TRP A 52 4.77 -22.04 -3.19
C TRP A 52 5.19 -22.33 -1.75
N LEU A 53 4.41 -23.17 -1.07
CA LEU A 53 4.58 -23.59 0.33
C LEU A 53 4.69 -25.12 0.39
N PRO A 54 5.81 -25.71 -0.08
CA PRO A 54 5.90 -27.13 -0.44
C PRO A 54 5.71 -28.12 0.70
N GLU A 55 5.94 -27.71 1.94
CA GLU A 55 5.70 -28.55 3.12
C GLU A 55 4.21 -28.61 3.52
N LEU A 56 3.32 -27.87 2.84
CA LEU A 56 1.87 -27.96 2.97
C LEU A 56 1.27 -28.83 1.85
N ASP A 57 0.08 -29.41 2.09
CA ASP A 57 -0.51 -30.50 1.28
C ASP A 57 -0.65 -30.20 -0.24
N SER A 58 -1.07 -28.98 -0.61
CA SER A 58 -1.12 -28.59 -2.02
C SER A 58 0.27 -28.21 -2.56
N GLY A 59 1.16 -27.70 -1.71
CA GLY A 59 2.39 -27.01 -2.09
C GLY A 59 2.17 -25.69 -2.81
N ARG A 60 1.00 -25.47 -3.43
CA ARG A 60 0.68 -24.31 -4.25
C ARG A 60 -0.58 -23.64 -3.74
N PHE A 61 -0.49 -22.33 -3.61
CA PHE A 61 -1.58 -21.48 -3.17
C PHE A 61 -1.74 -20.32 -4.13
N VAL A 62 -2.99 -19.94 -4.36
CA VAL A 62 -3.42 -18.89 -5.28
C VAL A 62 -4.30 -17.93 -4.50
N PHE A 63 -4.43 -16.69 -4.96
CA PHE A 63 -5.35 -15.74 -4.33
C PHE A 63 -6.82 -16.17 -4.57
N ASP A 64 -7.65 -16.20 -3.52
CA ASP A 64 -9.09 -16.47 -3.62
C ASP A 64 -9.82 -15.35 -4.37
N THR A 65 -9.44 -14.12 -4.03
CA THR A 65 -9.65 -12.89 -4.80
C THR A 65 -8.31 -12.19 -4.87
N SER A 66 -8.05 -11.43 -5.95
CA SER A 66 -6.80 -10.69 -6.15
C SER A 66 -6.32 -10.07 -4.84
N GLY A 67 -5.07 -10.38 -4.47
CA GLY A 67 -4.41 -9.71 -3.36
C GLY A 67 -4.18 -8.25 -3.67
N ILE A 68 -3.72 -7.50 -2.68
CA ILE A 68 -3.35 -6.10 -2.84
C ILE A 68 -1.89 -5.92 -2.45
N PHE A 69 -1.09 -5.42 -3.39
CA PHE A 69 0.26 -4.93 -3.10
C PHE A 69 0.24 -3.41 -3.06
N ASN A 70 0.54 -2.80 -1.92
CA ASN A 70 0.65 -1.33 -1.80
C ASN A 70 2.10 -0.91 -1.66
N GLU A 71 2.42 0.23 -2.26
CA GLU A 71 3.68 0.94 -2.07
C GLU A 71 3.37 2.28 -1.38
N TYR A 72 4.18 2.63 -0.38
CA TYR A 72 4.00 3.82 0.44
C TYR A 72 5.08 4.88 0.14
N ASP A 73 4.81 6.14 0.48
CA ASP A 73 5.70 7.28 0.25
C ASP A 73 6.95 7.29 1.15
N ASP A 74 6.93 6.55 2.25
CA ASP A 74 8.08 6.34 3.15
C ASP A 74 9.02 5.22 2.68
N GLY A 75 8.67 4.53 1.59
CA GLY A 75 9.43 3.41 1.03
C GLY A 75 9.04 2.03 1.56
N SER A 76 8.09 1.95 2.50
CA SER A 76 7.50 0.67 2.89
C SER A 76 6.56 0.15 1.79
N ALA A 77 6.24 -1.13 1.86
CA ALA A 77 5.25 -1.79 1.01
C ALA A 77 4.54 -2.90 1.82
N ASN A 78 3.35 -3.30 1.39
CA ASN A 78 2.72 -4.51 1.94
C ASN A 78 2.01 -5.33 0.87
N LEU A 79 1.92 -6.64 1.12
CA LEU A 79 1.12 -7.59 0.36
C LEU A 79 0.03 -8.15 1.28
N LEU A 80 -1.22 -7.99 0.87
CA LEU A 80 -2.41 -8.39 1.61
C LEU A 80 -3.29 -9.31 0.76
N GLY A 81 -4.10 -10.14 1.39
CA GLY A 81 -5.17 -10.89 0.72
C GLY A 81 -5.50 -12.21 1.40
N THR A 82 -6.25 -13.06 0.71
CA THR A 82 -6.52 -14.43 1.14
C THR A 82 -6.04 -15.39 0.07
N ILE A 83 -5.22 -16.36 0.45
CA ILE A 83 -4.77 -17.42 -0.44
C ILE A 83 -5.46 -18.74 -0.09
N VAL A 84 -5.85 -19.48 -1.12
CA VAL A 84 -6.48 -20.80 -1.06
C VAL A 84 -5.56 -21.83 -1.68
N SER A 85 -5.60 -23.05 -1.17
CA SER A 85 -4.88 -24.16 -1.80
C SER A 85 -5.58 -24.54 -3.11
N GLU A 86 -4.82 -24.72 -4.17
CA GLU A 86 -5.37 -25.07 -5.50
C GLU A 86 -6.10 -26.43 -5.54
N LYS A 87 -5.88 -27.29 -4.55
CA LYS A 87 -6.47 -28.64 -4.49
C LYS A 87 -7.72 -28.69 -3.61
N ASP A 88 -7.85 -27.73 -2.70
CA ASP A 88 -8.87 -27.69 -1.65
C ASP A 88 -8.95 -26.24 -1.14
N ASP A 89 -10.02 -25.56 -1.54
CA ASP A 89 -10.27 -24.16 -1.23
C ASP A 89 -10.64 -23.92 0.24
N THR A 90 -10.90 -24.98 1.02
CA THR A 90 -11.11 -24.85 2.47
C THR A 90 -9.80 -24.61 3.21
N LYS A 91 -8.64 -24.87 2.58
CA LYS A 91 -7.30 -24.63 3.13
C LYS A 91 -6.85 -23.21 2.78
N GLN A 92 -7.04 -22.31 3.73
CA GLN A 92 -6.91 -20.87 3.51
C GLN A 92 -5.92 -20.23 4.46
N TRP A 93 -5.25 -19.18 3.99
CA TRP A 93 -4.46 -18.29 4.81
C TRP A 93 -4.78 -16.83 4.46
N GLU A 94 -4.96 -16.00 5.47
CA GLU A 94 -4.89 -14.55 5.35
C GLU A 94 -3.41 -14.14 5.28
N VAL A 95 -3.07 -13.35 4.27
CA VAL A 95 -1.74 -12.83 3.99
C VAL A 95 -1.64 -11.42 4.55
N ASP A 96 -0.66 -11.16 5.40
CA ASP A 96 -0.24 -9.80 5.80
C ASP A 96 1.28 -9.75 5.89
N ILE A 97 1.92 -9.18 4.86
CA ILE A 97 3.37 -9.14 4.72
C ILE A 97 3.81 -7.71 4.44
N TRP A 98 4.63 -7.17 5.31
CA TRP A 98 5.28 -5.86 5.13
C TRP A 98 6.70 -6.00 4.62
N PHE A 99 7.12 -4.98 3.88
CA PHE A 99 8.44 -4.88 3.31
C PHE A 99 8.96 -3.45 3.40
N GLU A 100 10.28 -3.31 3.34
CA GLU A 100 11.00 -2.04 3.37
C GLU A 100 11.89 -1.93 2.13
N SER A 101 11.80 -0.80 1.41
CA SER A 101 12.61 -0.57 0.22
C SER A 101 14.11 -0.67 0.52
N THR A 102 14.85 -1.32 -0.37
CA THR A 102 16.30 -1.47 -0.29
C THR A 102 16.94 -1.13 -1.64
N PRO A 103 18.20 -0.67 -1.67
CA PRO A 103 18.99 -0.70 -2.89
C PRO A 103 19.06 -2.12 -3.48
N GLU A 104 19.49 -2.21 -4.74
CA GLU A 104 19.76 -3.51 -5.37
C GLU A 104 20.64 -4.39 -4.47
N PRO A 105 20.22 -5.64 -4.18
CA PRO A 105 20.98 -6.52 -3.31
C PRO A 105 22.31 -6.89 -3.96
N TRP A 106 23.30 -7.24 -3.14
CA TRP A 106 24.66 -7.50 -3.64
C TRP A 106 24.77 -8.71 -4.58
N GLY A 107 23.80 -9.63 -4.54
CA GLY A 107 23.68 -10.72 -5.51
C GLY A 107 23.14 -10.29 -6.88
N GLY A 108 22.71 -9.03 -7.01
CA GLY A 108 22.07 -8.47 -8.20
C GLY A 108 20.62 -8.94 -8.40
N PRO A 109 20.00 -8.54 -9.52
CA PRO A 109 18.67 -9.01 -9.91
C PRO A 109 18.65 -10.52 -10.07
N LYS A 110 17.64 -11.16 -9.49
CA LYS A 110 17.44 -12.60 -9.64
C LYS A 110 16.69 -12.87 -10.94
N LYS A 111 17.46 -13.24 -11.97
CA LYS A 111 16.97 -13.49 -13.33
C LYS A 111 16.49 -14.94 -13.51
N GLU A 112 15.19 -15.17 -13.37
CA GLU A 112 14.59 -16.51 -13.43
C GLU A 112 13.98 -16.88 -14.79
N LEU A 113 13.67 -15.88 -15.62
CA LEU A 113 13.24 -16.10 -17.00
C LEU A 113 14.38 -16.65 -17.89
N PRO A 114 14.06 -17.23 -19.07
CA PRO A 114 15.05 -17.54 -20.09
C PRO A 114 15.92 -16.33 -20.42
N LYS A 115 17.22 -16.57 -20.66
CA LYS A 115 18.18 -15.48 -20.92
C LYS A 115 17.78 -14.57 -22.08
N SER A 116 17.06 -15.09 -23.06
CA SER A 116 16.54 -14.35 -24.23
C SER A 116 15.53 -13.28 -23.87
N GLU A 117 14.88 -13.35 -22.71
CA GLU A 117 13.88 -12.36 -22.28
C GLU A 117 14.53 -11.06 -21.77
N TYR A 118 15.81 -11.08 -21.42
CA TYR A 118 16.48 -9.89 -20.88
C TYR A 118 17.09 -9.03 -21.98
N VAL A 119 17.13 -7.72 -21.74
CA VAL A 119 17.69 -6.73 -22.68
C VAL A 119 19.13 -7.02 -23.09
N GLU A 120 19.95 -7.65 -22.23
CA GLU A 120 21.33 -8.02 -22.60
C GLU A 120 21.41 -9.09 -23.71
N LYS A 121 20.27 -9.73 -24.02
CA LYS A 121 20.09 -10.70 -25.10
C LYS A 121 19.03 -10.27 -26.11
N GLY A 122 18.56 -9.02 -26.05
CA GLY A 122 17.59 -8.45 -26.99
C GLY A 122 16.12 -8.70 -26.63
N GLY A 123 15.83 -9.19 -25.43
CA GLY A 123 14.47 -9.33 -24.92
C GLY A 123 13.90 -8.07 -24.28
N PRO A 124 12.63 -8.08 -23.84
CA PRO A 124 11.92 -6.90 -23.33
C PRO A 124 12.23 -6.56 -21.86
N VAL A 125 12.84 -7.46 -21.09
CA VAL A 125 13.01 -7.29 -19.64
C VAL A 125 14.29 -6.52 -19.31
N ASP A 126 14.12 -5.29 -18.83
CA ASP A 126 15.18 -4.43 -18.32
C ASP A 126 15.18 -4.40 -16.79
N THR A 127 16.16 -5.09 -16.19
CA THR A 127 16.27 -5.21 -14.73
C THR A 127 16.72 -3.92 -14.05
N SER A 128 17.23 -2.92 -14.80
CA SER A 128 17.63 -1.63 -14.21
C SER A 128 16.45 -0.80 -13.71
N ASN A 129 15.23 -1.14 -14.13
CA ASN A 129 13.99 -0.50 -13.68
C ASN A 129 13.33 -1.25 -12.51
N TRP A 130 13.93 -2.33 -12.02
CA TRP A 130 13.39 -3.10 -10.90
C TRP A 130 13.56 -2.36 -9.58
N ARG A 131 12.57 -2.54 -8.71
CA ARG A 131 12.61 -2.09 -7.31
C ARG A 131 12.83 -3.29 -6.40
N TYR A 132 13.48 -3.06 -5.27
CA TYR A 132 13.85 -4.13 -4.35
C TYR A 132 13.36 -3.84 -2.94
N TYR A 133 12.94 -4.88 -2.25
CA TYR A 133 12.41 -4.79 -0.89
C TYR A 133 12.96 -5.91 0.00
N ASN A 134 13.30 -5.57 1.23
CA ASN A 134 13.52 -6.56 2.28
C ASN A 134 12.22 -6.79 3.05
N MET A 135 11.89 -8.04 3.34
CA MET A 135 10.75 -8.37 4.20
C MET A 135 10.98 -7.81 5.61
N ASP A 136 9.97 -7.15 6.17
CA ASP A 136 9.92 -6.85 7.60
C ASP A 136 9.42 -8.10 8.33
N GLU A 137 10.36 -8.92 8.79
CA GLU A 137 10.08 -10.20 9.45
C GLU A 137 9.30 -10.05 10.77
N THR A 138 9.17 -8.82 11.30
CA THR A 138 8.31 -8.53 12.47
C THR A 138 6.84 -8.29 12.11
N ARG A 139 6.56 -8.10 10.82
CA ARG A 139 5.25 -7.81 10.24
C ARG A 139 5.01 -8.66 8.99
N ALA A 140 5.33 -9.95 9.05
CA ALA A 140 5.19 -10.88 7.94
C ALA A 140 4.56 -12.19 8.39
N THR A 141 3.26 -12.34 8.17
CA THR A 141 2.47 -13.45 8.69
C THR A 141 1.53 -14.08 7.67
N LEU A 142 1.25 -15.37 7.87
CA LEU A 142 0.08 -16.04 7.31
C LEU A 142 -0.80 -16.51 8.47
N SER A 143 -2.01 -15.96 8.58
CA SER A 143 -3.00 -16.32 9.59
C SER A 143 -3.97 -17.34 9.02
N GLY A 144 -4.09 -18.50 9.66
CA GLY A 144 -4.85 -19.60 9.12
C GLY A 144 -6.36 -19.34 9.18
N LEU A 145 -7.04 -19.64 8.07
CA LEU A 145 -8.48 -19.57 7.92
C LEU A 145 -9.03 -20.94 7.49
N GLY A 146 -10.34 -21.16 7.64
CA GLY A 146 -10.99 -22.41 7.23
C GLY A 146 -10.36 -23.63 7.90
N PHE A 147 -9.79 -24.55 7.11
CA PHE A 147 -9.08 -25.73 7.61
C PHE A 147 -7.88 -25.38 8.50
N TYR A 148 -7.24 -24.24 8.28
CA TYR A 148 -6.09 -23.77 9.06
C TYR A 148 -6.50 -22.82 10.20
N ASP A 149 -7.78 -22.68 10.54
CA ASP A 149 -8.22 -21.82 11.64
C ASP A 149 -7.42 -22.07 12.94
N GLY A 150 -6.95 -20.99 13.57
CA GLY A 150 -6.08 -21.01 14.74
C GLY A 150 -4.63 -21.44 14.48
N LYS A 151 -4.20 -21.59 13.23
CA LYS A 151 -2.79 -21.73 12.85
C LYS A 151 -2.20 -20.38 12.47
N GLU A 152 -0.89 -20.27 12.60
CA GLU A 152 -0.13 -19.07 12.28
C GLU A 152 1.24 -19.45 11.76
N LEU A 153 1.71 -18.72 10.75
CA LEU A 153 3.07 -18.78 10.22
C LEU A 153 3.70 -17.39 10.27
N ASN A 154 4.92 -17.33 10.80
CA ASN A 154 5.79 -16.16 10.77
C ASN A 154 6.79 -16.36 9.63
N LEU A 155 6.80 -15.43 8.68
CA LEU A 155 7.61 -15.50 7.47
C LEU A 155 8.94 -14.77 7.67
N TYR A 156 9.96 -15.24 6.97
CA TYR A 156 11.28 -14.59 6.96
C TYR A 156 11.90 -14.69 5.57
N GLN A 157 12.81 -13.77 5.25
CA GLN A 157 13.37 -13.67 3.90
C GLN A 157 14.41 -14.76 3.61
N ARG A 158 14.44 -15.23 2.37
CA ARG A 158 15.50 -16.11 1.86
C ARG A 158 16.25 -15.46 0.68
N PRO A 159 17.58 -15.67 0.59
CA PRO A 159 18.45 -16.19 1.64
C PRO A 159 18.65 -15.15 2.76
N GLU A 160 18.81 -15.62 4.01
CA GLU A 160 18.96 -14.75 5.20
C GLU A 160 20.18 -13.82 5.14
N ASN A 161 21.17 -14.13 4.30
CA ASN A 161 22.36 -13.28 4.13
C ASN A 161 22.12 -12.05 3.23
N GLY A 162 20.89 -11.79 2.82
CA GLY A 162 20.52 -10.65 1.99
C GLY A 162 21.10 -10.69 0.57
N LYS A 163 21.55 -11.87 0.08
CA LYS A 163 22.06 -12.00 -1.29
C LYS A 163 21.02 -11.61 -2.33
N TYR A 164 19.77 -11.93 -2.06
CA TYR A 164 18.64 -11.54 -2.89
C TYR A 164 17.60 -10.87 -1.98
N ALA A 165 16.81 -10.02 -2.62
CA ALA A 165 15.69 -9.30 -2.03
C ALA A 165 14.41 -9.68 -2.81
N PHE A 166 13.25 -9.28 -2.30
CA PHE A 166 12.05 -9.25 -3.13
C PHE A 166 12.26 -8.23 -4.24
N GLN A 167 11.78 -8.55 -5.45
CA GLN A 167 11.97 -7.73 -6.64
C GLN A 167 10.62 -7.45 -7.30
N VAL A 168 10.43 -6.20 -7.73
CA VAL A 168 9.20 -5.71 -8.36
C VAL A 168 9.54 -5.02 -9.67
N GLY A 169 8.88 -5.42 -10.76
CA GLY A 169 9.19 -4.90 -12.09
C GLY A 169 8.65 -5.77 -13.24
N VAL A 170 8.86 -5.32 -14.46
CA VAL A 170 8.58 -6.11 -15.67
C VAL A 170 9.46 -7.36 -15.68
N GLY A 171 8.86 -8.54 -15.76
CA GLY A 171 9.55 -9.84 -15.71
C GLY A 171 10.07 -10.23 -14.32
N ALA A 172 9.84 -9.41 -13.29
CA ALA A 172 10.38 -9.65 -11.95
C ALA A 172 9.67 -10.80 -11.23
N ASN A 173 8.46 -11.18 -11.66
CA ASN A 173 7.75 -12.36 -11.14
C ASN A 173 8.45 -13.69 -11.45
N GLY A 174 9.42 -13.72 -12.37
CA GLY A 174 10.21 -14.93 -12.68
C GLY A 174 9.48 -16.02 -13.46
N LYS A 175 8.25 -15.79 -13.92
CA LYS A 175 7.39 -16.74 -14.64
C LYS A 175 7.08 -16.27 -16.06
N ASN A 176 6.80 -14.99 -16.24
CA ASN A 176 6.47 -14.38 -17.53
C ASN A 176 7.06 -12.96 -17.62
N THR A 177 6.78 -12.25 -18.71
CA THR A 177 7.28 -10.88 -18.96
C THR A 177 6.32 -9.77 -18.50
N ASN A 178 5.28 -10.08 -17.73
CA ASN A 178 4.36 -9.09 -17.16
C ASN A 178 5.04 -8.30 -16.05
N PHE A 179 4.45 -7.16 -15.67
CA PHE A 179 4.83 -6.48 -14.44
C PHE A 179 4.40 -7.31 -13.24
N GLY A 180 5.30 -7.54 -12.29
CA GLY A 180 5.03 -8.43 -11.18
C GLY A 180 6.06 -8.36 -10.07
N MET A 181 5.90 -9.24 -9.09
CA MET A 181 6.77 -9.37 -7.94
C MET A 181 7.18 -10.81 -7.71
N SER A 182 8.41 -11.02 -7.26
CA SER A 182 8.80 -12.30 -6.66
C SER A 182 9.78 -12.16 -5.51
N GLY A 183 9.89 -13.22 -4.72
CA GLY A 183 10.96 -13.38 -3.76
C GLY A 183 10.91 -14.74 -3.08
N TRP A 184 12.04 -15.10 -2.48
CA TRP A 184 12.16 -16.32 -1.70
C TRP A 184 11.94 -16.04 -0.23
N LEU A 185 11.29 -16.98 0.44
CA LEU A 185 11.03 -16.91 1.87
C LEU A 185 11.13 -18.29 2.51
N GLY A 186 11.05 -18.30 3.83
CA GLY A 186 10.66 -19.48 4.59
C GLY A 186 9.65 -19.08 5.67
N ALA A 187 9.23 -20.05 6.46
CA ALA A 187 8.27 -19.81 7.52
C ALA A 187 8.56 -20.67 8.77
N THR A 188 8.12 -20.17 9.93
CA THR A 188 8.08 -20.91 11.18
C THR A 188 6.72 -20.72 11.85
N GLY A 189 6.45 -21.45 12.95
CA GLY A 189 5.20 -21.36 13.69
C GLY A 189 4.49 -22.70 13.70
N SER A 190 3.26 -22.74 13.19
CA SER A 190 2.47 -23.97 13.10
C SER A 190 3.08 -25.02 12.15
N PHE A 191 3.80 -24.55 11.14
CA PHE A 191 4.60 -25.37 10.22
C PHE A 191 5.96 -24.70 10.03
N THR A 192 6.96 -25.48 9.64
CA THR A 192 8.29 -24.97 9.29
C THR A 192 8.56 -25.23 7.82
N LEU A 193 8.82 -24.15 7.09
CA LEU A 193 9.13 -24.16 5.66
C LEU A 193 10.53 -23.61 5.49
N SER A 194 11.43 -24.41 4.90
CA SER A 194 12.81 -23.97 4.66
C SER A 194 12.97 -23.27 3.31
N ASN A 195 12.14 -23.65 2.33
CA ASN A 195 12.13 -23.09 1.00
C ASN A 195 10.68 -22.84 0.59
N ALA A 196 10.37 -21.58 0.33
CA ALA A 196 9.10 -21.13 -0.21
C ALA A 196 9.34 -19.93 -1.12
N ASP A 197 8.37 -19.59 -1.94
CA ASP A 197 8.45 -18.40 -2.80
C ASP A 197 7.10 -17.74 -3.05
N ILE A 198 7.17 -16.49 -3.49
CA ILE A 198 6.04 -15.71 -3.99
C ILE A 198 6.35 -15.37 -5.45
N ASN A 199 5.38 -15.56 -6.33
CA ASN A 199 5.44 -15.16 -7.74
C ASN A 199 4.07 -14.61 -8.17
N VAL A 200 3.96 -13.29 -8.30
CA VAL A 200 2.67 -12.64 -8.59
C VAL A 200 2.78 -11.68 -9.76
N ASP A 201 1.75 -11.67 -10.60
CA ASP A 201 1.53 -10.62 -11.58
C ASP A 201 0.84 -9.45 -10.87
N LEU A 202 1.32 -8.24 -11.14
CA LEU A 202 0.82 -7.02 -10.53
C LEU A 202 0.15 -6.15 -11.59
N THR A 203 -1.16 -5.95 -11.45
CA THR A 203 -1.95 -5.05 -12.29
C THR A 203 -2.31 -3.83 -11.47
N LEU A 204 -2.17 -2.62 -12.04
CA LEU A 204 -2.52 -1.39 -11.32
C LEU A 204 -3.99 -1.44 -10.88
N ASP A 205 -4.29 -1.23 -9.60
CA ASP A 205 -5.68 -1.22 -9.14
C ASP A 205 -6.41 0.00 -9.71
N PRO A 206 -7.36 -0.15 -10.65
CA PRO A 206 -8.02 0.97 -11.27
C PRO A 206 -8.94 1.74 -10.31
N ASN A 207 -9.28 1.16 -9.16
CA ASN A 207 -10.22 1.73 -8.20
C ASN A 207 -9.52 2.42 -7.03
N HIS A 208 -8.20 2.25 -6.86
CA HIS A 208 -7.48 2.88 -5.75
C HIS A 208 -7.20 4.37 -6.02
N PRO A 209 -7.55 5.29 -5.10
CA PRO A 209 -7.37 6.73 -5.30
C PRO A 209 -5.93 7.15 -5.59
N SER A 210 -4.93 6.46 -5.03
CA SER A 210 -3.52 6.76 -5.29
C SER A 210 -3.10 6.54 -6.75
N ASN A 211 -3.84 5.69 -7.48
CA ASN A 211 -3.57 5.39 -8.89
C ASN A 211 -4.30 6.33 -9.84
N SER A 212 -5.19 7.18 -9.32
CA SER A 212 -5.81 8.24 -10.10
C SER A 212 -4.81 9.37 -10.33
N GLN A 213 -4.68 9.82 -11.57
CA GLN A 213 -4.03 11.11 -11.82
C GLN A 213 -4.76 12.18 -11.00
N PRO A 214 -4.06 13.12 -10.33
CA PRO A 214 -4.73 14.17 -9.58
C PRO A 214 -5.67 14.89 -10.54
N VAL A 215 -6.98 14.82 -10.26
CA VAL A 215 -7.94 15.68 -10.95
C VAL A 215 -7.49 17.10 -10.59
N PRO A 216 -7.04 17.93 -11.55
CA PRO A 216 -6.69 19.30 -11.21
C PRO A 216 -7.92 19.91 -10.57
N GLU A 217 -7.79 20.36 -9.32
CA GLU A 217 -8.90 20.99 -8.63
C GLU A 217 -9.47 22.06 -9.56
N PRO A 218 -10.78 22.04 -9.89
CA PRO A 218 -11.36 23.16 -10.62
C PRO A 218 -11.09 24.40 -9.76
N MET A 219 -10.41 25.40 -10.31
CA MET A 219 -10.18 26.70 -9.67
C MET A 219 -11.52 27.25 -9.13
N THR A 220 -11.87 26.93 -7.90
CA THR A 220 -13.11 27.38 -7.27
C THR A 220 -12.90 27.34 -5.77
N MET A 221 -12.11 28.28 -5.24
CA MET A 221 -12.35 28.92 -3.93
C MET A 221 -11.55 30.24 -3.85
N GLY A 222 -11.72 31.10 -4.85
CA GLY A 222 -11.32 32.51 -4.82
C GLY A 222 -12.51 33.46 -4.70
N LEU A 223 -13.57 33.07 -3.96
CA LEU A 223 -14.84 33.79 -3.93
C LEU A 223 -15.47 33.81 -2.51
N PHE A 224 -14.67 34.17 -1.51
CA PHE A 224 -15.18 34.56 -0.19
C PHE A 224 -14.37 35.74 0.39
N SER A 225 -14.49 36.94 -0.21
CA SER A 225 -14.07 38.18 0.47
C SER A 225 -14.75 39.48 0.00
N LEU A 226 -15.87 39.44 -0.72
CA LEU A 226 -16.56 40.67 -1.17
C LEU A 226 -18.05 40.77 -0.84
N SER A 227 -18.52 40.11 0.22
CA SER A 227 -19.87 40.31 0.77
C SER A 227 -19.95 41.22 2.00
N LEU A 228 -18.89 41.97 2.33
CA LEU A 228 -18.89 42.89 3.48
C LEU A 228 -18.52 44.34 3.14
N LEU A 229 -19.00 44.86 2.00
CA LEU A 229 -19.00 46.31 1.74
C LEU A 229 -20.32 46.69 1.06
N GLY A 230 -21.25 47.21 1.85
CA GLY A 230 -22.28 48.11 1.35
C GLY A 230 -23.73 47.69 1.50
N LEU A 231 -24.22 47.52 2.74
CA LEU A 231 -25.61 47.88 3.09
C LEU A 231 -25.70 48.31 4.56
N SER A 232 -25.42 49.59 4.85
CA SER A 232 -26.13 50.26 5.94
C SER A 232 -26.50 51.67 5.48
N VAL A 233 -27.71 51.79 4.94
CA VAL A 233 -28.31 53.07 4.54
C VAL A 233 -29.40 53.40 5.55
N THR A 234 -29.18 54.50 6.28
CA THR A 234 -30.16 55.42 6.92
C THR A 234 -30.93 54.90 8.15
N SER A 235 -31.30 55.69 9.17
CA SER A 235 -31.45 57.14 9.27
C SER A 235 -31.50 57.60 10.75
N LEU A 236 -30.87 58.74 11.04
CA LEU A 236 -31.21 59.79 12.02
C LEU A 236 -31.77 59.45 13.41
N LYS A 237 -31.08 59.93 14.47
CA LYS A 237 -31.75 60.65 15.57
C LYS A 237 -30.86 61.67 16.28
N ARG A 238 -31.40 62.90 16.34
CA ARG A 238 -30.91 64.14 16.95
C ARG A 238 -31.04 64.11 18.49
N LYS A 239 -30.01 64.58 19.22
CA LYS A 239 -30.12 65.37 20.47
C LYS A 239 -28.72 65.86 20.91
N SER A 240 -28.45 67.16 20.76
CA SER A 240 -28.43 68.20 21.81
C SER A 240 -27.14 68.22 22.65
N LYS A 241 -26.33 69.27 22.46
CA LYS A 241 -25.52 69.86 23.52
C LYS A 241 -25.82 71.36 23.55
N GLU A 242 -26.17 71.85 24.72
CA GLU A 242 -26.15 73.26 25.06
C GLU A 242 -24.77 73.64 25.64
N LEU A 243 -24.42 74.92 25.42
CA LEU A 243 -23.51 75.81 26.15
C LEU A 243 -21.99 75.51 26.08
N VAL A 244 -21.22 76.36 25.41
CA VAL A 244 -20.89 77.76 25.79
C VAL A 244 -21.01 78.66 24.57
#